data_AF-A0A965X341-F1
#
_entry.id   AF-A0A965X341-F1
#
_cell.length_a   1.000
_cell.length_b   1.000
_cell.length_c   1.000
_cell.angle_alpha   90.00
_cell.angle_beta   90.00
_cell.angle_gamma   90.00
#
_symmetry.space_group_name_H-M   'P 1'
#
loop_
_entity.id
_entity.type
_entity.pdbx_description
1 polymer ?
#
loop_
_entity_poly.entity_id
_entity_poly.type
_entity_poly.pdbx_seq_one_letter_code
_entity_poly.pdbx_strand_id
1 'polypeptide(L)'
;MFCKYDSKGGNKMANAEQVSLDEYFGVSTFPMNSPILEAVAKLATTNNHEARGAIYTRFEVVEFILDLVGYKDEEKLFDKKILEPSFGDGDFLIPIVDRLISSWKRHKEQTSSIVEDLTDSMRAVELHKETFHNTRESVLRKLIDAGVSSSEAKQLVGSWLIQGDFLLESQTEKFDYIVGNPPYLRQEAIPEALLKEYRLRYKTM
;
A
#
# COMPACT_ATOMS: atom_id res chain seq x y z
N MET A 1 -25.23 67.20 -10.43
CA MET A 1 -25.61 66.51 -9.17
C MET A 1 -24.77 65.23 -9.13
N PHE A 2 -23.50 65.32 -8.71
CA PHE A 2 -22.99 64.99 -7.36
C PHE A 2 -23.61 63.68 -6.83
N CYS A 3 -22.88 62.64 -6.42
CA CYS A 3 -21.56 62.59 -5.82
C CYS A 3 -20.95 61.17 -5.95
N LYS A 4 -19.62 61.08 -6.02
CA LYS A 4 -18.83 59.89 -5.65
C LYS A 4 -18.94 59.66 -4.13
N TYR A 5 -18.87 58.41 -3.69
CA TYR A 5 -18.23 58.06 -2.42
C TYR A 5 -17.70 56.61 -2.44
N ASP A 6 -16.38 56.48 -2.41
CA ASP A 6 -15.67 55.30 -1.90
C ASP A 6 -15.80 55.28 -0.37
N SER A 7 -16.02 54.10 0.22
CA SER A 7 -15.36 53.75 1.50
C SER A 7 -15.32 52.24 1.73
N LYS A 8 -14.15 51.84 2.21
CA LYS A 8 -13.70 50.48 2.51
C LYS A 8 -14.55 49.81 3.60
N GLY A 9 -14.81 48.53 3.43
CA GLY A 9 -15.26 47.62 4.48
C GLY A 9 -14.92 46.20 4.07
N GLY A 10 -13.84 45.65 4.63
CA GLY A 10 -13.40 44.31 4.30
C GLY A 10 -14.43 43.27 4.71
N ASN A 11 -14.57 42.23 3.89
CA ASN A 11 -14.77 40.91 4.42
C ASN A 11 -14.03 39.89 3.57
N LYS A 12 -13.06 39.24 4.21
CA LYS A 12 -12.41 38.03 3.73
C LYS A 12 -13.51 36.99 3.54
N MET A 13 -13.79 36.59 2.30
CA MET A 13 -14.49 35.34 2.07
C MET A 13 -13.50 34.30 1.58
N ALA A 14 -13.24 33.40 2.52
CA ALA A 14 -12.83 32.01 2.39
C ALA A 14 -11.78 31.71 1.32
N ASN A 15 -10.55 31.57 1.82
CA ASN A 15 -9.56 30.64 1.29
C ASN A 15 -10.26 29.37 0.80
N ALA A 16 -10.00 28.98 -0.44
CA ALA A 16 -10.15 27.60 -0.84
C ALA A 16 -9.38 26.76 0.17
N GLU A 17 -10.10 26.03 1.02
CA GLU A 17 -9.52 25.12 1.98
C GLU A 17 -8.66 24.13 1.20
N GLN A 18 -7.37 24.23 1.47
CA GLN A 18 -6.37 23.23 1.17
C GLN A 18 -6.91 21.93 1.76
N VAL A 19 -7.46 21.07 0.90
CA VAL A 19 -7.83 19.71 1.29
C VAL A 19 -6.54 19.07 1.81
N SER A 20 -6.53 18.76 3.10
CA SER A 20 -5.38 18.12 3.73
C SER A 20 -5.16 16.79 3.03
N LEU A 21 -3.92 16.54 2.58
CA LEU A 21 -3.50 15.23 2.09
C LEU A 21 -3.74 14.11 3.12
N ASP A 22 -4.00 14.45 4.39
CA ASP A 22 -4.31 13.49 5.46
C ASP A 22 -5.70 12.84 5.31
N GLU A 23 -6.63 13.44 4.55
CA GLU A 23 -8.00 12.94 4.42
C GLU A 23 -8.15 11.77 3.42
N TYR A 24 -7.15 11.55 2.56
CA TYR A 24 -7.18 10.49 1.54
C TYR A 24 -6.43 9.22 1.95
N PHE A 25 -5.58 9.26 2.99
CA PHE A 25 -4.67 8.17 3.37
C PHE A 25 -5.06 7.39 4.63
N GLY A 26 -6.25 7.60 5.20
CA GLY A 26 -6.69 6.76 6.32
C GLY A 26 -5.82 6.91 7.57
N VAL A 27 -5.98 8.04 8.26
CA VAL A 27 -5.78 8.21 9.71
C VAL A 27 -4.34 8.03 10.23
N SER A 28 -3.60 9.13 10.41
CA SER A 28 -2.67 9.20 11.55
C SER A 28 -3.50 9.34 12.82
N THR A 29 -3.80 8.23 13.49
CA THR A 29 -4.45 8.21 14.82
C THR A 29 -3.60 8.82 15.92
N PHE A 30 -2.39 9.29 15.58
CA PHE A 30 -1.39 9.74 16.53
C PHE A 30 -1.02 11.22 16.29
N PRO A 31 -0.82 12.00 17.36
CA PRO A 31 -0.35 13.38 17.24
C PRO A 31 1.05 13.43 16.62
N MET A 32 1.40 14.51 15.89
CA MET A 32 2.68 14.67 15.17
C MET A 32 3.94 14.43 16.00
N ASN A 33 3.88 14.53 17.33
CA ASN A 33 5.00 14.26 18.25
C ASN A 33 4.85 12.94 19.01
N SER A 34 4.16 11.96 18.42
CA SER A 34 3.95 10.66 19.04
C SER A 34 5.24 9.82 19.03
N PRO A 35 5.64 9.25 20.18
CA PRO A 35 6.73 8.25 20.22
C PRO A 35 6.52 7.07 19.28
N ILE A 36 5.27 6.78 18.90
CA ILE A 36 4.91 5.74 17.93
C ILE A 36 5.32 6.17 16.52
N LEU A 37 5.03 7.40 16.11
CA LEU A 37 5.42 7.92 14.79
C LEU A 37 6.94 7.99 14.64
N GLU A 38 7.65 8.37 15.71
CA GLU A 38 9.12 8.38 15.72
C GLU A 38 9.69 6.96 15.61
N ALA A 39 9.10 6.00 16.33
CA ALA A 39 9.48 4.58 16.24
C ALA A 39 9.27 4.00 14.83
N VAL A 40 8.12 4.28 14.21
CA VAL A 40 7.81 3.88 12.83
C VAL A 40 8.80 4.52 11.87
N ALA A 41 9.05 5.83 11.97
CA ALA A 41 9.99 6.53 11.10
C ALA A 41 11.42 5.96 11.19
N LYS A 42 11.85 5.58 12.41
CA LYS A 42 13.12 4.91 12.64
C LYS A 42 13.17 3.54 11.94
N LEU A 43 12.17 2.68 12.12
CA LEU A 43 12.13 1.38 11.44
C LEU A 43 12.06 1.52 9.92
N ALA A 44 11.26 2.47 9.42
CA ALA A 44 11.07 2.75 8.01
C ALA A 44 12.33 3.27 7.28
N THR A 45 13.40 3.60 8.00
CA THR A 45 14.67 4.11 7.45
C THR A 45 15.90 3.33 7.88
N THR A 46 15.75 2.32 8.76
CA THR A 46 16.89 1.57 9.29
C THR A 46 17.43 0.62 8.23
N ASN A 47 18.68 0.81 7.78
CA ASN A 47 19.34 0.04 6.71
C ASN A 47 19.97 -1.30 7.10
N ASN A 48 19.73 -1.77 8.32
CA ASN A 48 20.25 -3.06 8.77
C ASN A 48 19.28 -4.20 8.39
N HIS A 49 19.62 -4.97 7.35
CA HIS A 49 18.83 -6.12 6.88
C HIS A 49 18.53 -7.16 7.98
N GLU A 50 19.47 -7.42 8.91
CA GLU A 50 19.22 -8.32 10.05
C GLU A 50 18.20 -7.72 11.03
N ALA A 51 18.24 -6.40 11.22
CA ALA A 51 17.26 -5.68 12.05
C ALA A 51 15.89 -5.54 11.39
N ARG A 52 15.76 -5.90 10.11
CA ARG A 52 14.49 -5.95 9.36
C ARG A 52 13.88 -7.35 9.31
N GLY A 53 14.61 -8.39 9.74
CA GLY A 53 14.13 -9.78 9.68
C GLY A 53 13.82 -10.27 8.27
N ALA A 54 14.44 -9.64 7.26
CA ALA A 54 14.17 -9.94 5.84
C ALA A 54 14.82 -11.27 5.44
N ILE A 55 13.99 -12.25 5.11
CA ILE A 55 14.40 -13.54 4.54
C ILE A 55 13.74 -13.66 3.17
N TYR A 56 14.55 -13.82 2.13
CA TYR A 56 14.05 -13.97 0.76
C TYR A 56 13.29 -15.29 0.60
N THR A 57 12.11 -15.21 0.02
CA THR A 57 11.31 -16.38 -0.32
C THR A 57 11.75 -16.90 -1.68
N ARG A 58 12.12 -18.17 -1.75
CA ARG A 58 12.44 -18.79 -3.03
C ARG A 58 11.24 -18.75 -3.97
N PHE A 59 11.46 -18.41 -5.23
CA PHE A 59 10.41 -18.30 -6.25
C PHE A 59 9.52 -19.55 -6.32
N GLU A 60 10.08 -20.76 -6.23
CA GLU A 60 9.31 -22.00 -6.30
C GLU A 60 8.36 -22.17 -5.10
N VAL A 61 8.72 -21.61 -3.94
CA VAL A 61 7.85 -21.60 -2.75
C VAL A 61 6.72 -20.60 -2.92
N VAL A 62 7.00 -19.42 -3.49
CA VAL A 62 5.97 -18.41 -3.78
C VAL A 62 4.92 -18.99 -4.73
N GLU A 63 5.35 -19.53 -5.88
CA GLU A 63 4.44 -20.13 -6.86
C GLU A 63 3.61 -21.26 -6.26
N PHE A 64 4.24 -22.13 -5.47
CA PHE A 64 3.54 -23.20 -4.77
C PHE A 64 2.47 -22.67 -3.81
N ILE A 65 2.75 -21.61 -3.04
CA ILE A 65 1.80 -21.02 -2.10
C ILE A 65 0.63 -20.38 -2.85
N LEU A 66 0.90 -19.62 -3.91
CA LEU A 66 -0.15 -19.00 -4.74
C LEU A 66 -1.05 -20.07 -5.37
N ASP A 67 -0.47 -21.19 -5.84
CA ASP A 67 -1.22 -22.32 -6.34
C ASP A 67 -2.07 -23.02 -5.27
N LEU A 68 -1.50 -23.19 -4.07
CA LEU A 68 -2.14 -23.85 -2.94
C LEU A 68 -3.37 -23.08 -2.45
N VAL A 69 -3.29 -21.75 -2.38
CA VAL A 69 -4.43 -20.90 -2.01
C VAL A 69 -5.42 -20.71 -3.15
N GLY A 70 -5.11 -21.18 -4.36
CA GLY A 70 -5.98 -21.08 -5.53
C GLY A 70 -5.92 -19.73 -6.25
N TYR A 71 -4.92 -18.89 -5.98
CA TYR A 71 -4.72 -17.62 -6.68
C TYR A 71 -4.08 -17.87 -8.05
N LYS A 72 -4.86 -18.38 -9.01
CA LYS A 72 -4.40 -18.81 -10.34
C LYS A 72 -5.01 -17.97 -11.46
N ASP A 73 -4.26 -17.78 -12.53
CA ASP A 73 -4.64 -16.85 -13.61
C ASP A 73 -5.76 -17.37 -14.53
N GLU A 74 -6.18 -18.64 -14.36
CA GLU A 74 -7.38 -19.20 -15.01
C GLU A 74 -8.69 -18.76 -14.36
N GLU A 75 -8.63 -18.16 -13.17
CA GLU A 75 -9.77 -17.56 -12.48
C GLU A 75 -9.89 -16.06 -12.78
N LYS A 76 -11.06 -15.45 -12.55
CA LYS A 76 -11.25 -13.99 -12.60
C LYS A 76 -10.70 -13.32 -11.35
N LEU A 77 -9.37 -13.17 -11.27
CA LEU A 77 -8.69 -12.65 -10.08
C LEU A 77 -9.05 -11.19 -9.76
N PHE A 78 -9.44 -10.40 -10.76
CA PHE A 78 -9.90 -9.02 -10.56
C PHE A 78 -11.31 -8.91 -9.93
N ASP A 79 -12.06 -10.01 -9.84
CA ASP A 79 -13.30 -10.10 -9.02
C ASP A 79 -12.99 -10.42 -7.54
N LYS A 80 -11.71 -10.59 -7.19
CA LYS A 80 -11.21 -11.00 -5.88
C LYS A 80 -10.25 -9.96 -5.32
N LYS A 81 -10.07 -9.98 -3.99
CA LYS A 81 -9.13 -9.10 -3.30
C LYS A 81 -8.01 -9.88 -2.63
N ILE A 82 -6.77 -9.55 -2.97
CA ILE A 82 -5.56 -10.09 -2.34
C ILE A 82 -4.83 -9.04 -1.51
N LEU A 83 -4.32 -9.45 -0.35
CA LEU A 83 -3.48 -8.64 0.53
C LEU A 83 -2.09 -9.25 0.68
N GLU A 84 -1.07 -8.41 0.52
CA GLU A 84 0.31 -8.71 0.91
C GLU A 84 0.80 -7.71 1.98
N PRO A 85 0.87 -8.09 3.27
CA PRO A 85 1.00 -7.14 4.37
C PRO A 85 2.41 -6.59 4.59
N SER A 86 3.43 -7.14 3.92
CA SER A 86 4.84 -6.78 4.11
C SER A 86 5.67 -7.21 2.90
N PHE A 87 5.52 -6.50 1.78
CA PHE A 87 5.93 -7.03 0.48
C PHE A 87 7.45 -7.05 0.23
N GLY A 88 8.25 -6.29 1.00
CA GLY A 88 9.71 -6.28 0.87
C GLY A 88 10.18 -6.01 -0.56
N ASP A 89 11.09 -6.84 -1.06
CA ASP A 89 11.61 -6.74 -2.42
C ASP A 89 10.65 -7.33 -3.49
N GLY A 90 9.45 -7.72 -3.08
CA GLY A 90 8.35 -8.11 -3.97
C GLY A 90 8.32 -9.59 -4.34
N ASP A 91 8.89 -10.48 -3.51
CA ASP A 91 8.92 -11.93 -3.79
C ASP A 91 7.53 -12.50 -4.08
N PHE A 92 6.51 -12.10 -3.31
CA PHE A 92 5.11 -12.44 -3.58
C PHE A 92 4.43 -11.41 -4.51
N LEU A 93 4.70 -10.11 -4.31
CA LEU A 93 4.06 -9.03 -5.07
C LEU A 93 4.21 -9.17 -6.58
N ILE A 94 5.41 -9.49 -7.03
CA ILE A 94 5.74 -9.56 -8.46
C ILE A 94 4.95 -10.71 -9.14
N PRO A 95 4.98 -11.96 -8.63
CA PRO A 95 4.11 -13.03 -9.12
C PRO A 95 2.61 -12.74 -8.99
N ILE A 96 2.15 -12.08 -7.93
CA ILE A 96 0.74 -11.68 -7.77
C ILE A 96 0.32 -10.74 -8.91
N VAL A 97 1.13 -9.72 -9.21
CA VAL A 97 0.89 -8.78 -10.31
C VAL A 97 0.89 -9.49 -11.66
N ASP A 98 1.84 -10.41 -11.89
CA ASP A 98 1.89 -11.19 -13.12
C ASP A 98 0.61 -12.02 -13.32
N ARG A 99 0.17 -12.75 -12.28
CA ARG A 99 -1.06 -13.56 -12.33
C ARG A 99 -2.30 -12.68 -12.52
N LEU A 100 -2.38 -11.54 -11.83
CA LEU A 100 -3.51 -10.60 -11.95
C LEU A 100 -3.63 -10.04 -13.38
N ILE A 101 -2.51 -9.63 -13.99
CA ILE A 101 -2.48 -9.12 -15.37
C ILE A 101 -2.87 -10.23 -16.36
N SER A 102 -2.34 -11.45 -16.18
CA SER A 102 -2.66 -12.60 -17.04
C SER A 102 -4.14 -12.97 -16.95
N SER A 103 -4.70 -13.00 -15.74
CA SER A 103 -6.13 -13.21 -15.49
C SER A 103 -6.98 -12.14 -16.18
N TRP A 104 -6.63 -10.86 -16.01
CA TRP A 104 -7.36 -9.77 -16.67
C TRP A 104 -7.33 -9.92 -18.18
N LYS A 105 -6.16 -10.14 -18.78
CA LYS A 105 -6.04 -10.34 -20.24
C LYS A 105 -6.87 -11.54 -20.74
N ARG A 106 -6.98 -12.59 -19.94
CA ARG A 106 -7.74 -13.81 -20.27
C ARG A 106 -9.25 -13.59 -20.21
N HIS A 107 -9.73 -12.82 -19.25
CA HIS A 107 -11.17 -12.77 -18.92
C HIS A 107 -11.84 -11.41 -19.13
N LYS A 108 -11.09 -10.35 -19.41
CA LYS A 108 -11.64 -9.01 -19.64
C LYS A 108 -12.64 -8.99 -20.79
N GLU A 109 -13.57 -8.05 -20.73
CA GLU A 109 -14.44 -7.75 -21.85
C GLU A 109 -13.71 -6.85 -22.86
N GLN A 110 -14.28 -6.70 -24.06
CA GLN A 110 -13.66 -5.88 -25.10
C GLN A 110 -13.66 -4.39 -24.73
N THR A 111 -14.64 -3.96 -23.94
CA THR A 111 -14.84 -2.58 -23.48
C THR A 111 -14.24 -2.30 -22.10
N SER A 112 -13.61 -3.29 -21.47
CA SER A 112 -13.03 -3.19 -20.13
C SER A 112 -11.92 -2.13 -20.05
N SER A 113 -11.93 -1.38 -18.95
CA SER A 113 -10.84 -0.50 -18.52
C SER A 113 -10.01 -1.23 -17.47
N ILE A 114 -8.70 -1.38 -17.70
CA ILE A 114 -7.82 -2.08 -16.75
C ILE A 114 -7.80 -1.40 -15.37
N VAL A 115 -7.88 -0.08 -15.36
CA VAL A 115 -7.92 0.69 -14.12
C VAL A 115 -9.20 0.39 -13.36
N GLU A 116 -10.35 0.45 -14.03
CA GLU A 116 -11.64 0.20 -13.38
C GLU A 116 -11.72 -1.22 -12.82
N ASP A 117 -11.25 -2.21 -13.59
CA ASP A 117 -11.31 -3.61 -13.20
C ASP A 117 -10.35 -3.93 -12.05
N LEU A 118 -9.13 -3.38 -12.03
CA LEU A 118 -8.08 -3.85 -11.12
C LEU A 118 -7.81 -2.95 -9.92
N THR A 119 -8.31 -1.70 -9.88
CA THR A 119 -8.00 -0.74 -8.80
C THR A 119 -8.24 -1.32 -7.39
N ASP A 120 -9.30 -2.10 -7.22
CA ASP A 120 -9.68 -2.65 -5.91
C ASP A 120 -9.26 -4.10 -5.67
N SER A 121 -8.58 -4.73 -6.62
CA SER A 121 -8.23 -6.16 -6.58
C SER A 121 -7.04 -6.50 -5.68
N MET A 122 -6.23 -5.50 -5.29
CA MET A 122 -5.01 -5.73 -4.50
C MET A 122 -4.74 -4.60 -3.51
N ARG A 123 -4.21 -4.97 -2.35
CA ARG A 123 -3.51 -4.09 -1.42
C ARG A 123 -2.18 -4.72 -1.02
N ALA A 124 -1.13 -3.94 -0.96
CA ALA A 124 0.17 -4.39 -0.46
C ALA A 124 0.84 -3.29 0.35
N VAL A 125 1.42 -3.66 1.50
CA VAL A 125 2.01 -2.72 2.45
C VAL A 125 3.50 -2.99 2.61
N GLU A 126 4.30 -1.93 2.69
CA GLU A 126 5.72 -2.01 3.05
C GLU A 126 6.10 -0.86 3.96
N LEU A 127 6.78 -1.19 5.06
CA LEU A 127 7.20 -0.24 6.07
C LEU A 127 8.42 0.57 5.61
N HIS A 128 9.40 -0.09 5.00
CA HIS A 128 10.69 0.48 4.68
C HIS A 128 10.64 1.35 3.42
N LYS A 129 11.05 2.62 3.53
CA LYS A 129 10.89 3.63 2.47
C LYS A 129 11.65 3.29 1.19
N GLU A 130 12.93 2.94 1.30
CA GLU A 130 13.75 2.65 0.13
C GLU A 130 13.25 1.39 -0.60
N THR A 131 12.86 0.38 0.17
CA THR A 131 12.32 -0.89 -0.34
C THR A 131 10.99 -0.64 -1.03
N PHE A 132 10.09 0.11 -0.40
CA PHE A 132 8.84 0.55 -1.02
C PHE A 132 9.10 1.24 -2.37
N HIS A 133 10.01 2.23 -2.42
CA HIS A 133 10.29 2.96 -3.66
C HIS A 133 10.87 2.04 -4.74
N ASN A 134 11.85 1.19 -4.42
CA ASN A 134 12.49 0.31 -5.39
C ASN A 134 11.51 -0.74 -5.95
N THR A 135 10.71 -1.37 -5.09
CA THR A 135 9.72 -2.37 -5.49
C THR A 135 8.59 -1.71 -6.28
N ARG A 136 8.13 -0.51 -5.88
CA ARG A 136 7.14 0.29 -6.61
C ARG A 136 7.56 0.55 -8.05
N GLU A 137 8.81 0.96 -8.28
CA GLU A 137 9.33 1.17 -9.64
C GLU A 137 9.39 -0.14 -10.44
N SER A 138 9.68 -1.26 -9.79
CA SER A 138 9.66 -2.59 -10.42
C SER A 138 8.25 -3.02 -10.84
N VAL A 139 7.23 -2.75 -10.03
CA VAL A 139 5.82 -3.01 -10.37
C VAL A 139 5.36 -2.09 -11.51
N LEU A 140 5.72 -0.80 -11.47
CA LEU A 140 5.40 0.14 -12.57
C LEU A 140 5.97 -0.33 -13.90
N ARG A 141 7.26 -0.68 -13.93
CA ARG A 141 7.92 -1.19 -15.12
C ARG A 141 7.25 -2.46 -15.63
N LYS A 142 6.92 -3.39 -14.74
CA LYS A 142 6.21 -4.63 -15.09
C LYS A 142 4.85 -4.37 -15.74
N LEU A 143 4.05 -3.44 -15.22
CA LEU A 143 2.77 -3.05 -15.83
C LEU A 143 2.97 -2.46 -17.22
N ILE A 144 3.96 -1.57 -17.37
CA ILE A 144 4.28 -0.93 -18.66
C ILE A 144 4.76 -1.97 -19.68
N ASP A 145 5.66 -2.87 -19.28
CA ASP A 145 6.16 -3.97 -20.12
C ASP A 145 5.01 -4.91 -20.54
N ALA A 146 3.97 -5.02 -19.71
CA ALA A 146 2.76 -5.77 -20.02
C ALA A 146 1.77 -5.03 -20.94
N GLY A 147 2.07 -3.80 -21.37
CA GLY A 147 1.27 -2.99 -22.29
C GLY A 147 0.29 -2.02 -21.62
N VAL A 148 0.36 -1.83 -20.31
CA VAL A 148 -0.43 -0.83 -19.59
C VAL A 148 0.19 0.56 -19.80
N SER A 149 -0.62 1.59 -20.04
CA SER A 149 -0.05 2.93 -20.21
C SER A 149 0.62 3.43 -18.92
N SER A 150 1.60 4.32 -19.03
CA SER A 150 2.30 4.87 -17.86
C SER A 150 1.34 5.57 -16.88
N SER A 151 0.26 6.18 -17.38
CA SER A 151 -0.75 6.84 -16.55
C SER A 151 -1.58 5.84 -15.75
N GLU A 152 -2.11 4.82 -16.42
CA GLU A 152 -2.91 3.76 -15.78
C GLU A 152 -2.06 2.95 -14.79
N ALA A 153 -0.80 2.64 -15.14
CA ALA A 153 0.11 1.93 -14.26
C ALA A 153 0.37 2.71 -12.96
N LYS A 154 0.55 4.04 -13.05
CA LYS A 154 0.71 4.89 -11.86
C LYS A 154 -0.54 4.93 -11.00
N GLN A 155 -1.73 4.93 -11.62
CA GLN A 155 -3.00 4.90 -10.92
C GLN A 155 -3.18 3.58 -10.16
N LEU A 156 -2.98 2.45 -10.84
CA LEU A 156 -3.05 1.12 -10.22
C LEU A 156 -2.06 0.98 -9.07
N VAL A 157 -0.78 1.30 -9.30
CA VAL A 157 0.25 1.22 -8.26
C VAL A 157 -0.06 2.14 -7.08
N GLY A 158 -0.58 3.34 -7.34
CA GLY A 158 -1.00 4.27 -6.29
C GLY A 158 -2.20 3.77 -5.48
N SER A 159 -3.07 2.95 -6.08
CA SER A 159 -4.20 2.32 -5.38
C SER A 159 -3.82 1.04 -4.63
N TRP A 160 -2.79 0.33 -5.10
CA TRP A 160 -2.39 -0.96 -4.53
C TRP A 160 -1.38 -0.83 -3.41
N LEU A 161 -0.36 0.01 -3.57
CA LEU A 161 0.82 0.02 -2.70
C LEU A 161 0.75 1.12 -1.64
N ILE A 162 0.91 0.72 -0.38
CA ILE A 162 0.89 1.62 0.78
C ILE A 162 2.27 1.58 1.45
N GLN A 163 2.87 2.75 1.66
CA GLN A 163 4.08 2.87 2.47
C GLN A 163 3.65 3.11 3.91
N GLY A 164 3.74 2.08 4.75
CA GLY A 164 3.13 2.12 6.09
C GLY A 164 3.45 0.91 6.94
N ASP A 165 3.01 0.98 8.19
CA ASP A 165 3.09 -0.14 9.13
C ASP A 165 1.76 -0.89 9.11
N PHE A 166 1.73 -2.07 8.49
CA PHE A 166 0.50 -2.85 8.35
C PHE A 166 -0.23 -3.10 9.68
N LEU A 167 0.47 -3.21 10.80
CA LEU A 167 -0.14 -3.40 12.13
C LEU A 167 -0.76 -2.11 12.69
N LEU A 168 -0.44 -0.96 12.11
CA LEU A 168 -1.05 0.33 12.45
C LEU A 168 -2.11 0.77 11.44
N GLU A 169 -2.03 0.30 10.19
CA GLU A 169 -3.01 0.60 9.14
C GLU A 169 -4.43 0.14 9.53
N SER A 170 -5.42 1.01 9.30
CA SER A 170 -6.82 0.65 9.53
C SER A 170 -7.34 -0.26 8.41
N GLN A 171 -7.43 -1.56 8.69
CA GLN A 171 -7.99 -2.52 7.74
C GLN A 171 -9.50 -2.65 7.92
N THR A 172 -10.27 -1.98 7.07
CA THR A 172 -11.74 -2.09 7.02
C THR A 172 -12.23 -3.00 5.88
N GLU A 173 -11.32 -3.35 4.96
CA GLU A 173 -11.59 -4.19 3.81
C GLU A 173 -11.57 -5.68 4.15
N LYS A 174 -12.32 -6.48 3.37
CA LYS A 174 -12.24 -7.94 3.40
C LYS A 174 -11.40 -8.41 2.22
N PHE A 175 -10.56 -9.41 2.46
CA PHE A 175 -9.71 -10.02 1.47
C PHE A 175 -10.10 -11.49 1.27
N ASP A 176 -10.11 -11.94 0.02
CA ASP A 176 -10.25 -13.35 -0.32
C ASP A 176 -8.94 -14.10 -0.08
N TYR A 177 -7.80 -13.43 -0.28
CA TYR A 177 -6.45 -13.99 -0.13
C TYR A 177 -5.58 -13.09 0.73
N ILE A 178 -4.81 -13.69 1.63
CA ILE A 178 -3.75 -13.01 2.38
C ILE A 178 -2.50 -13.89 2.27
N VAL A 179 -1.47 -13.39 1.61
CA VAL A 179 -0.22 -14.12 1.35
C VAL A 179 0.96 -13.19 1.58
N GLY A 180 2.14 -13.76 1.79
CA GLY A 180 3.37 -13.01 2.00
C GLY A 180 4.29 -13.71 2.98
N ASN A 181 5.49 -13.16 3.14
CA ASN A 181 6.45 -13.61 4.13
C ASN A 181 6.69 -12.49 5.15
N PRO A 182 5.98 -12.49 6.30
CA PRO A 182 6.13 -11.43 7.29
C PRO A 182 7.55 -11.40 7.87
N PRO A 183 8.04 -10.22 8.31
CA PRO A 183 9.39 -10.07 8.84
C PRO A 183 9.55 -10.82 10.16
N TYR A 184 10.64 -11.58 10.31
CA TYR A 184 10.94 -12.34 11.53
C TYR A 184 11.75 -11.48 12.51
N LEU A 185 11.07 -10.54 13.18
CA LEU A 185 11.68 -9.65 14.16
C LEU A 185 11.58 -10.21 15.58
N ARG A 186 12.70 -10.14 16.30
CA ARG A 186 12.71 -10.37 17.75
C ARG A 186 12.02 -9.19 18.46
N GLN A 187 11.22 -9.46 19.49
CA GLN A 187 10.44 -8.43 20.18
C GLN A 187 11.35 -7.32 20.75
N GLU A 188 12.57 -7.67 21.16
CA GLU A 188 13.57 -6.75 21.70
C GLU A 188 14.11 -5.76 20.66
N ALA A 189 13.94 -6.05 19.37
CA ALA A 189 14.29 -5.15 18.28
C ALA A 189 13.18 -4.11 17.98
N ILE A 190 11.97 -4.32 18.50
CA ILE A 190 10.83 -3.43 18.30
C ILE A 190 10.89 -2.31 19.35
N PRO A 191 10.84 -1.02 18.96
CA PRO A 191 10.78 0.08 19.92
C PRO A 191 9.63 -0.08 20.93
N GLU A 192 9.89 0.18 22.20
CA GLU A 192 8.95 -0.10 23.29
C GLU A 192 7.57 0.58 23.10
N ALA A 193 7.54 1.83 22.63
CA ALA A 193 6.30 2.55 22.36
C ALA A 193 5.44 1.85 21.30
N LEU A 194 6.08 1.34 20.25
CA LEU A 194 5.42 0.63 19.16
C LEU A 194 4.93 -0.75 19.60
N LEU A 195 5.74 -1.48 20.36
CA LEU A 195 5.34 -2.78 20.93
C LEU A 195 4.14 -2.67 21.89
N LYS A 196 4.08 -1.59 22.70
CA LYS A 196 2.92 -1.30 23.55
C LYS A 196 1.65 -1.08 22.74
N GLU A 197 1.74 -0.32 21.65
CA GLU A 197 0.61 -0.07 20.76
C GLU A 197 0.14 -1.36 20.08
N TYR A 198 1.08 -2.17 19.58
CA TYR A 198 0.75 -3.47 18.99
C TYR A 198 -0.01 -4.38 19.96
N ARG A 199 0.43 -4.48 21.22
CA ARG A 199 -0.25 -5.27 22.26
C ARG A 199 -1.62 -4.70 22.64
N LEU A 200 -1.80 -3.38 22.55
CA LEU A 200 -3.11 -2.75 22.78
C LEU A 200 -4.11 -3.15 21.68
N ARG A 201 -3.66 -3.18 20.42
CA ARG A 201 -4.49 -3.52 19.26
C ARG A 201 -4.75 -5.02 19.13
N TYR A 202 -3.74 -5.85 19.37
CA TYR A 202 -3.79 -7.28 19.11
C TYR A 202 -3.53 -8.09 20.39
N LYS A 203 -4.61 -8.61 20.98
CA LYS A 203 -4.60 -9.31 22.27
C LYS A 203 -3.80 -10.62 22.31
N THR A 204 -3.39 -11.14 21.15
CA THR A 204 -2.64 -12.40 21.01
C THR A 204 -1.13 -12.21 21.00
N MET A 205 -0.63 -11.01 21.32
CA MET A 205 0.77 -10.60 21.26
C MET A 205 1.39 -10.33 22.64
#